data_AF-A0A4Q4D5N6-F1
#
_entry.id   AF-A0A4Q4D5N6-F1
#
_cell.length_a   1.000
_cell.length_b   1.000
_cell.length_c   1.000
_cell.angle_alpha   90.00
_cell.angle_beta   90.00
_cell.angle_gamma   90.00
#
_symmetry.space_group_name_H-M   'P 1'
#
loop_
_entity.id
_entity.type
_entity.pdbx_description
1 polymer ?
#
loop_
_entity_poly.entity_id
_entity_poly.type
_entity_poly.pdbx_seq_one_letter_code
_entity_poly.pdbx_strand_id
1 'polypeptide(L)'
;FGEGLEIGAADVLLYVTLRECAHHRLFAHASWLRPAILGAIEEFGRGTRIDTSAIEDKLQGFDPGNPEAMAEAMQNGLFDPEPTPEQQVALTRLETLLAFVEGWVDEVVDQATRETMPTAGALSEAVRRRRATGGPAEQTFASLVGLELRPRRMREATTLWAALRDRQGPAARDAVWTHPDLMPSADDLDDPLGFAQREPATDADFDTELGKLLDDE
;
A
#
# COMPACT_ATOMS: atom_id res chain seq x y z
N PHE A 1 -7.28 5.83 -20.00
CA PHE A 1 -6.45 4.62 -19.81
C PHE A 1 -5.72 4.21 -21.08
N GLY A 2 -6.35 4.22 -22.26
CA GLY A 2 -5.69 3.81 -23.52
C GLY A 2 -5.07 4.91 -24.39
N GLU A 3 -5.21 6.18 -24.02
CA GLU A 3 -4.76 7.31 -24.84
C GLU A 3 -3.23 7.30 -24.98
N GLY A 4 -2.73 7.36 -26.22
CA GLY A 4 -1.29 7.32 -26.53
C GLY A 4 -0.63 5.94 -26.49
N LEU A 5 -1.38 4.86 -26.26
CA LEU A 5 -0.82 3.49 -26.24
C LEU A 5 -1.00 2.72 -27.56
N GLU A 6 -1.79 3.25 -28.51
CA GLU A 6 -2.16 2.55 -29.75
C GLU A 6 -2.84 1.17 -29.51
N ILE A 7 -3.46 1.00 -28.34
CA ILE A 7 -4.18 -0.22 -27.93
C ILE A 7 -5.68 -0.05 -28.17
N GLY A 8 -6.32 -1.09 -28.69
CA GLY A 8 -7.77 -1.10 -28.93
C GLY A 8 -8.59 -0.89 -27.65
N ALA A 9 -9.68 -0.13 -27.75
CA ALA A 9 -10.54 0.18 -26.60
C ALA A 9 -11.09 -1.07 -25.89
N ALA A 10 -11.33 -2.16 -26.64
CA ALA A 10 -11.78 -3.43 -26.10
C ALA A 10 -10.75 -4.08 -25.16
N ASP A 11 -9.47 -4.08 -25.55
CA ASP A 11 -8.38 -4.58 -24.71
C ASP A 11 -8.22 -3.73 -23.45
N VAL A 12 -8.27 -2.40 -23.58
CA VAL A 12 -8.21 -1.49 -22.42
C VAL A 12 -9.35 -1.80 -21.44
N LEU A 13 -10.57 -1.97 -21.96
CA LEU A 13 -11.74 -2.29 -21.13
C LEU A 13 -11.57 -3.65 -20.46
N LEU A 14 -11.19 -4.68 -21.21
CA LEU A 14 -10.98 -6.03 -20.68
C LEU A 14 -9.94 -6.05 -19.57
N TYR A 15 -8.80 -5.37 -19.77
CA TYR A 15 -7.75 -5.30 -18.77
C TYR A 15 -8.22 -4.61 -17.48
N VAL A 16 -8.90 -3.47 -17.60
CA VAL A 16 -9.45 -2.77 -16.43
C VAL A 16 -10.50 -3.63 -15.72
N THR A 17 -11.39 -4.29 -16.47
CA THR A 17 -12.38 -5.21 -15.89
C THR A 17 -11.71 -6.36 -15.14
N LEU A 18 -10.64 -6.96 -15.67
CA LEU A 18 -9.91 -8.03 -14.97
C LEU A 18 -9.33 -7.55 -13.63
N ARG A 19 -8.79 -6.33 -13.59
CA ARG A 19 -8.32 -5.72 -12.34
C ARG A 19 -9.45 -5.52 -11.34
N GLU A 20 -10.56 -4.93 -11.75
CA GLU A 20 -11.73 -4.72 -10.88
C GLU A 20 -12.30 -6.05 -10.37
N CYS A 21 -12.36 -7.08 -11.21
CA CYS A 21 -12.75 -8.43 -10.80
C CYS A 21 -11.78 -9.01 -9.76
N ALA A 22 -10.47 -8.78 -9.89
CA ALA A 22 -9.48 -9.20 -8.90
C ALA A 22 -9.67 -8.47 -7.57
N HIS A 23 -9.85 -7.14 -7.57
CA HIS A 23 -10.19 -6.38 -6.36
C HIS A 23 -11.47 -6.93 -5.70
N HIS A 24 -12.54 -7.11 -6.48
CA HIS A 24 -13.80 -7.62 -5.96
C HIS A 24 -13.63 -9.02 -5.36
N ARG A 25 -12.90 -9.92 -6.02
CA ARG A 25 -12.57 -11.26 -5.52
C ARG A 25 -11.84 -11.19 -4.18
N LEU A 26 -10.83 -10.32 -4.09
CA LEU A 26 -10.03 -10.15 -2.90
C LEU A 26 -10.87 -9.66 -1.72
N PHE A 27 -11.60 -8.55 -1.88
CA PHE A 27 -12.40 -7.97 -0.80
C PHE A 27 -13.61 -8.84 -0.40
N ALA A 28 -14.11 -9.68 -1.31
CA ALA A 28 -15.15 -10.66 -0.98
C ALA A 28 -14.62 -11.80 -0.11
N HIS A 29 -13.35 -12.19 -0.29
CA HIS A 29 -12.74 -13.29 0.47
C HIS A 29 -12.10 -12.80 1.79
N ALA A 30 -11.40 -11.67 1.75
CA ALA A 30 -10.74 -11.06 2.91
C ALA A 30 -11.69 -10.08 3.62
N SER A 31 -12.69 -10.60 4.35
CA SER A 31 -13.72 -9.75 4.99
C SER A 31 -13.15 -8.77 6.03
N TRP A 32 -11.98 -9.05 6.58
CA TRP A 32 -11.26 -8.18 7.52
C TRP A 32 -10.56 -6.98 6.85
N LEU A 33 -10.32 -7.02 5.55
CA LEU A 33 -9.51 -6.03 4.84
C LEU A 33 -10.18 -4.64 4.83
N ARG A 34 -11.49 -4.59 4.57
CA ARG A 34 -12.26 -3.34 4.60
C ARG A 34 -12.18 -2.64 5.97
N PRO A 35 -12.53 -3.29 7.10
CA PRO A 35 -12.42 -2.64 8.40
C PRO A 35 -10.97 -2.30 8.76
N ALA A 36 -9.97 -3.08 8.33
CA ALA A 36 -8.56 -2.74 8.57
C ALA A 36 -8.12 -1.44 7.86
N ILE A 37 -8.53 -1.26 6.60
CA ILE A 37 -8.24 -0.02 5.84
C ILE A 37 -8.95 1.18 6.48
N LEU A 38 -10.24 1.03 6.81
CA LEU A 38 -11.01 2.11 7.45
C LEU A 38 -10.41 2.47 8.82
N GLY A 39 -10.02 1.48 9.62
CA GLY A 39 -9.36 1.69 10.91
C GLY A 39 -8.05 2.48 10.77
N ALA A 40 -7.22 2.16 9.78
CA ALA A 40 -5.98 2.90 9.54
C ALA A 40 -6.24 4.37 9.13
N ILE A 41 -7.28 4.62 8.33
CA ILE A 41 -7.70 5.98 7.95
C ILE A 41 -8.23 6.75 9.18
N GLU A 42 -9.05 6.10 10.01
CA GLU A 42 -9.58 6.69 11.24
C GLU A 42 -8.48 7.01 12.25
N GLU A 43 -7.49 6.13 12.40
CA GLU A 43 -6.31 6.35 13.25
C GLU A 43 -5.49 7.55 12.76
N PHE A 44 -5.24 7.64 11.45
CA PHE A 44 -4.57 8.79 10.85
C PHE A 44 -5.33 10.11 11.11
N GLY A 45 -6.65 10.11 10.92
CA GLY A 45 -7.50 11.30 11.10
C GLY A 45 -7.71 11.72 12.57
N ARG A 46 -7.59 10.80 13.54
CA ARG A 46 -7.71 11.11 14.97
C ARG A 46 -6.54 11.95 15.49
N GLY A 47 -5.41 11.90 14.79
CA GLY A 47 -4.16 12.57 15.16
C GLY A 47 -4.00 13.99 14.63
N THR A 48 -4.98 14.61 13.97
CA THR A 48 -4.86 15.97 13.40
C THR A 48 -4.76 17.04 14.48
N ARG A 49 -3.63 17.09 15.18
CA ARG A 49 -3.17 18.21 16.00
C ARG A 49 -2.08 18.90 15.20
N ILE A 50 -2.20 20.21 15.08
CA ILE A 50 -1.10 21.04 14.61
C ILE A 50 0.02 20.90 15.65
N ASP A 51 1.16 20.35 15.24
CA ASP A 51 2.35 20.25 16.09
C ASP A 51 2.94 21.65 16.30
N THR A 52 2.45 22.34 17.34
CA THR A 52 2.92 23.68 17.70
C THR A 52 4.39 23.70 18.11
N SER A 53 4.93 22.60 18.63
CA SER A 53 6.36 22.47 18.95
C SER A 53 7.22 22.45 17.69
N ALA A 54 6.82 21.70 16.66
CA ALA A 54 7.52 21.70 15.37
C ALA A 54 7.49 23.08 14.69
N ILE A 55 6.40 23.83 14.85
CA ILE A 55 6.30 25.23 14.37
C ILE A 55 7.25 26.14 15.16
N GLU A 56 7.30 26.01 16.49
CA GLU A 56 8.23 26.78 17.34
C GLU A 56 9.70 26.51 16.99
N ASP A 57 10.07 25.24 16.77
CA ASP A 57 11.42 24.85 16.35
C ASP A 57 11.79 25.40 14.96
N LYS A 58 10.86 25.37 14.00
CA LYS A 58 11.06 26.00 12.68
C LYS A 58 11.19 27.52 12.76
N LEU A 59 10.51 28.16 13.72
CA LEU A 59 10.56 29.60 13.94
C LEU A 59 11.79 30.07 14.72
N GLN A 60 12.47 29.21 15.50
CA GLN A 60 13.70 29.58 16.23
C GLN A 60 14.83 30.06 15.30
N GLY A 61 14.81 29.69 14.02
CA GLY A 61 15.76 30.16 13.00
C GLY A 61 15.30 31.39 12.20
N PHE A 62 14.09 31.89 12.42
CA PHE A 62 13.51 33.00 11.66
C PHE A 62 13.62 34.34 12.41
N ASP A 63 14.07 35.38 11.69
CA ASP A 63 14.00 36.76 12.20
C ASP A 63 12.58 37.31 12.00
N PRO A 64 11.79 37.55 13.07
CA PRO A 64 10.43 38.09 12.97
C PRO A 64 10.39 39.51 12.39
N GLY A 65 11.53 40.19 12.30
CA GLY A 65 11.67 41.52 11.70
C GLY A 65 11.75 41.53 10.18
N ASN A 66 11.88 40.37 9.51
CA ASN A 66 11.99 40.28 8.06
C ASN A 66 10.68 39.76 7.40
N PRO A 67 9.79 40.64 6.92
CA PRO A 67 8.53 40.24 6.30
C PRO A 67 8.69 39.45 4.99
N GLU A 68 9.81 39.61 4.27
CA GLU A 68 10.10 38.84 3.06
C GLU A 68 10.43 37.37 3.40
N ALA A 69 11.20 37.15 4.47
CA ALA A 69 11.50 35.82 4.97
C ALA A 69 10.22 35.10 5.45
N MET A 70 9.33 35.81 6.16
CA MET A 70 8.04 35.25 6.59
C MET A 70 7.15 34.86 5.39
N ALA A 71 7.12 35.67 4.34
CA ALA A 71 6.37 35.38 3.11
C ALA A 71 6.92 34.15 2.37
N GLU A 72 8.24 34.00 2.33
CA GLU A 72 8.91 32.84 1.74
C GLU A 72 8.67 31.56 2.55
N ALA A 73 8.69 31.65 3.89
CA ALA A 73 8.39 30.52 4.78
C ALA A 73 6.94 30.03 4.62
N MET A 74 5.98 30.95 4.51
CA MET A 74 4.57 30.63 4.26
C MET A 74 4.36 29.96 2.90
N GLN A 75 5.10 30.39 1.87
CA GLN A 75 5.05 29.76 0.54
C GLN A 75 5.68 28.36 0.54
N ASN A 76 6.62 28.10 1.46
CA ASN A 76 7.31 26.82 1.62
C ASN A 76 6.65 25.88 2.65
N GLY A 77 5.39 26.11 3.02
CA GLY A 77 4.66 25.17 3.87
C GLY A 77 5.06 25.19 5.34
N LEU A 78 5.49 26.35 5.88
CA LEU A 78 5.75 26.50 7.33
C LEU A 78 4.57 26.06 8.22
N PHE A 79 3.35 26.11 7.68
CA PHE A 79 2.12 25.69 8.34
C PHE A 79 1.55 24.38 7.81
N ASP A 80 2.27 23.67 6.92
CA ASP A 80 1.85 22.35 6.49
C ASP A 80 2.01 21.40 7.69
N PRO A 81 0.91 20.81 8.19
CA PRO A 81 0.97 19.94 9.35
C PRO A 81 1.78 18.69 9.01
N GLU A 82 2.88 18.47 9.72
CA GLU A 82 3.61 17.20 9.65
C GLU A 82 2.85 16.13 10.45
N PRO A 83 2.77 14.88 9.97
CA PRO A 83 2.12 13.80 10.71
C PRO A 83 2.82 13.54 12.05
N THR A 84 2.07 13.37 13.14
CA THR A 84 2.62 12.90 14.42
C THR A 84 3.20 11.47 14.26
N PRO A 85 4.05 10.99 15.18
CA PRO A 85 4.56 9.62 15.14
C PRO A 85 3.46 8.55 15.04
N GLU A 86 2.33 8.73 15.73
CA GLU A 86 1.17 7.84 15.64
C GLU A 86 0.50 7.89 14.27
N GLN A 87 0.38 9.09 13.69
CA GLN A 87 -0.13 9.25 12.33
C GLN A 87 0.81 8.61 11.30
N GLN A 88 2.11 8.71 11.49
CA GLN A 88 3.10 8.09 10.62
C GLN A 88 2.98 6.55 10.65
N VAL A 89 2.75 5.96 11.82
CA VAL A 89 2.48 4.51 11.95
C VAL A 89 1.19 4.11 11.23
N ALA A 90 0.10 4.87 11.42
CA ALA A 90 -1.18 4.61 10.74
C ALA A 90 -1.05 4.76 9.22
N LEU A 91 -0.32 5.78 8.76
CA LEU A 91 -0.01 6.00 7.35
C LEU A 91 0.78 4.83 6.76
N THR A 92 1.87 4.42 7.41
CA THR A 92 2.68 3.29 6.96
C THR A 92 1.86 2.00 6.89
N ARG A 93 0.96 1.76 7.87
CA ARG A 93 0.04 0.62 7.84
C ARG A 93 -0.92 0.69 6.64
N LEU A 94 -1.51 1.85 6.39
CA LEU A 94 -2.40 2.07 5.25
C LEU A 94 -1.67 1.87 3.92
N GLU A 95 -0.51 2.49 3.74
CA GLU A 95 0.33 2.35 2.55
C GLU A 95 0.72 0.89 2.30
N THR A 96 1.09 0.18 3.37
CA THR A 96 1.48 -1.24 3.31
C THR A 96 0.32 -2.13 2.86
N LEU A 97 -0.87 -1.95 3.45
CA LEU A 97 -2.07 -2.68 3.03
C LEU A 97 -2.42 -2.42 1.56
N LEU A 98 -2.39 -1.16 1.14
CA LEU A 98 -2.69 -0.77 -0.24
C LEU A 98 -1.64 -1.33 -1.22
N ALA A 99 -0.35 -1.32 -0.85
CA ALA A 99 0.71 -1.92 -1.65
C ALA A 99 0.49 -3.42 -1.82
N PHE A 100 0.12 -4.14 -0.76
CA PHE A 100 -0.19 -5.57 -0.85
C PHE A 100 -1.41 -5.87 -1.71
N VAL A 101 -2.50 -5.11 -1.54
CA VAL A 101 -3.71 -5.26 -2.36
C VAL A 101 -3.38 -5.09 -3.83
N GLU A 102 -2.73 -3.99 -4.19
CA GLU A 102 -2.41 -3.70 -5.59
C GLU A 102 -1.36 -4.65 -6.16
N GLY A 103 -0.36 -5.02 -5.35
CA GLY A 103 0.66 -5.98 -5.74
C GLY A 103 0.05 -7.34 -6.09
N TRP A 104 -0.94 -7.79 -5.31
CA TRP A 104 -1.65 -9.05 -5.55
C TRP A 104 -2.54 -8.96 -6.78
N VAL A 105 -3.23 -7.83 -6.99
CA VAL A 105 -4.04 -7.59 -8.18
C VAL A 105 -3.18 -7.60 -9.45
N ASP A 106 -2.04 -6.89 -9.45
CA ASP A 106 -1.09 -6.87 -10.56
C ASP A 106 -0.62 -8.30 -10.90
N GLU A 107 -0.28 -9.10 -9.88
CA GLU A 107 0.17 -10.47 -10.01
C GLU A 107 -0.92 -11.44 -10.52
N VAL A 108 -2.14 -11.38 -9.99
CA VAL A 108 -3.26 -12.22 -10.47
C VAL A 108 -3.64 -11.87 -11.91
N VAL A 109 -3.67 -10.59 -12.26
CA VAL A 109 -4.02 -10.14 -13.61
C VAL A 109 -2.91 -10.50 -14.60
N ASP A 110 -1.63 -10.37 -14.22
CA ASP A 110 -0.51 -10.85 -15.04
C ASP A 110 -0.68 -12.34 -15.36
N GLN A 111 -0.95 -13.18 -14.36
CA GLN A 111 -1.18 -14.61 -14.58
C GLN A 111 -2.36 -14.89 -15.49
N ALA A 112 -3.48 -14.18 -15.32
CA ALA A 112 -4.67 -14.38 -16.13
C ALA A 112 -4.48 -13.96 -17.61
N THR A 113 -3.57 -13.03 -17.88
CA THR A 113 -3.39 -12.40 -19.20
C THR A 113 -2.17 -12.89 -19.97
N ARG A 114 -1.19 -13.50 -19.28
CA ARG A 114 0.13 -13.86 -19.80
C ARG A 114 0.11 -14.57 -21.17
N GLU A 115 -0.81 -15.51 -21.37
CA GLU A 115 -0.86 -16.32 -22.59
C GLU A 115 -1.87 -15.83 -23.63
N THR A 116 -2.82 -14.98 -23.22
CA THR A 116 -4.03 -14.67 -24.00
C THR A 116 -4.14 -13.23 -24.43
N MET A 117 -3.38 -12.32 -23.81
CA MET A 117 -3.49 -10.89 -24.02
C MET A 117 -2.11 -10.23 -24.16
N PRO A 118 -1.52 -10.23 -25.38
CA PRO A 118 -0.19 -9.66 -25.62
C PRO A 118 -0.07 -8.18 -25.25
N THR A 119 -1.18 -7.43 -25.26
CA THR A 119 -1.24 -6.00 -24.92
C THR A 119 -1.21 -5.72 -23.41
N ALA A 120 -1.38 -6.74 -22.56
CA ALA A 120 -1.49 -6.59 -21.11
C ALA A 120 -0.24 -5.97 -20.47
N GLY A 121 0.96 -6.33 -20.95
CA GLY A 121 2.21 -5.76 -20.43
C GLY A 121 2.30 -4.24 -20.60
N ALA A 122 1.90 -3.73 -21.77
CA ALA A 122 1.87 -2.29 -22.03
C ALA A 122 0.81 -1.58 -21.18
N LEU A 123 -0.37 -2.19 -20.98
CA LEU A 123 -1.43 -1.65 -20.12
C LEU A 123 -1.01 -1.63 -18.65
N SER A 124 -0.33 -2.68 -18.17
CA SER A 124 0.22 -2.74 -16.81
C SER A 124 1.22 -1.62 -16.55
N GLU A 125 2.15 -1.39 -17.48
CA GLU A 125 3.11 -0.30 -17.38
C GLU A 125 2.42 1.08 -17.43
N ALA A 126 1.42 1.26 -18.29
CA ALA A 126 0.65 2.50 -18.34
C ALA A 126 -0.08 2.81 -17.02
N VAL A 127 -0.69 1.79 -16.41
CA VAL A 127 -1.34 1.91 -15.10
C VAL A 127 -0.31 2.24 -14.02
N ARG A 128 0.86 1.59 -14.03
CA ARG A 128 1.95 1.88 -13.09
C ARG A 128 2.44 3.32 -13.19
N ARG A 129 2.62 3.85 -14.40
CA ARG A 129 3.04 5.25 -14.61
C ARG A 129 2.02 6.25 -14.08
N ARG A 130 0.74 6.01 -14.36
CA ARG A 130 -0.34 6.89 -13.89
C ARG A 130 -0.41 6.95 -12.36
N ARG A 131 -0.17 5.83 -11.69
CA ARG A 131 -0.08 5.77 -10.22
C ARG A 131 1.14 6.52 -9.68
N ALA A 132 2.29 6.37 -10.32
CA ALA A 132 3.51 7.09 -9.91
C ALA A 132 3.37 8.62 -10.01
N THR A 133 2.54 9.13 -10.94
CA THR A 133 2.27 10.56 -11.09
C THR A 133 1.11 11.07 -10.22
N GLY A 134 0.27 10.17 -9.70
CA GLY A 134 -1.00 10.51 -9.04
C GLY A 134 -2.03 11.12 -10.00
N GLY A 135 -3.32 10.90 -9.73
CA GLY A 135 -4.40 11.60 -10.43
C GLY A 135 -4.58 13.05 -9.92
N PRO A 136 -5.13 13.97 -10.74
CA PRO A 136 -5.47 15.33 -10.26
C PRO A 136 -6.40 15.31 -9.02
N ALA A 137 -7.29 14.31 -8.96
CA ALA A 137 -8.18 14.10 -7.82
C ALA A 137 -7.43 13.62 -6.56
N GLU A 138 -6.44 12.73 -6.70
CA GLU A 138 -5.59 12.29 -5.58
C GLU A 138 -4.74 13.44 -5.06
N GLN A 139 -4.16 14.27 -5.95
CA GLN A 139 -3.39 15.45 -5.55
C GLN A 139 -4.24 16.46 -4.78
N THR A 140 -5.50 16.65 -5.21
CA THR A 140 -6.44 17.54 -4.51
C THR A 140 -6.90 16.96 -3.17
N PHE A 141 -7.11 15.64 -3.08
CA PHE A 141 -7.49 15.00 -1.83
C PHE A 141 -6.32 15.01 -0.83
N ALA A 142 -5.09 14.77 -1.30
CA ALA A 142 -3.88 14.81 -0.50
C ALA A 142 -3.68 16.18 0.15
N SER A 143 -3.93 17.28 -0.57
CA SER A 143 -3.81 18.63 -0.02
C SER A 143 -4.91 18.97 0.99
N LEU A 144 -6.08 18.35 0.92
CA LEU A 144 -7.20 18.61 1.84
C LEU A 144 -7.13 17.78 3.12
N VAL A 145 -6.61 16.57 3.04
CA VAL A 145 -6.61 15.59 4.14
C VAL A 145 -5.21 15.43 4.75
N GLY A 146 -4.18 16.02 4.13
CA GLY A 146 -2.78 15.82 4.52
C GLY A 146 -2.28 14.39 4.23
N LEU A 147 -3.01 13.65 3.40
CA LEU A 147 -2.75 12.24 3.13
C LEU A 147 -2.24 12.07 1.69
N GLU A 148 -0.92 12.14 1.52
CA GLU A 148 -0.29 11.81 0.24
C GLU A 148 0.04 10.32 0.18
N LEU A 149 -0.91 9.54 -0.36
CA LEU A 149 -0.66 8.13 -0.65
C LEU A 149 0.26 8.03 -1.87
N ARG A 150 1.57 8.02 -1.64
CA ARG A 150 2.50 7.65 -2.69
C ARG A 150 2.47 6.13 -2.84
N PRO A 151 2.34 5.60 -4.06
CA PRO A 151 2.47 4.17 -4.29
C PRO A 151 3.93 3.74 -4.06
N ARG A 152 4.32 3.62 -2.80
CA ARG A 152 5.60 3.11 -2.35
C ARG A 152 5.48 1.59 -2.29
N ARG A 153 6.55 0.90 -2.66
CA ARG A 153 6.71 -0.55 -2.48
C ARG A 153 5.73 -1.45 -3.26
N MET A 154 5.03 -0.93 -4.28
CA MET A 154 4.13 -1.75 -5.11
C MET A 154 4.86 -2.83 -5.91
N ARG A 155 6.05 -2.50 -6.45
CA ARG A 155 6.84 -3.46 -7.23
C ARG A 155 7.31 -4.61 -6.34
N GLU A 156 7.72 -4.26 -5.14
CA GLU A 156 8.17 -5.13 -4.06
C GLU A 156 7.02 -6.05 -3.64
N ALA A 157 5.81 -5.51 -3.47
CA ALA A 157 4.61 -6.30 -3.18
C ALA A 157 4.28 -7.28 -4.32
N THR A 158 4.27 -6.85 -5.58
CA THR A 158 4.09 -7.76 -6.73
C THR A 158 5.16 -8.85 -6.74
N THR A 159 6.42 -8.50 -6.44
CA THR A 159 7.54 -9.46 -6.38
C THR A 159 7.32 -10.48 -5.27
N LEU A 160 6.88 -10.05 -4.08
CA LEU A 160 6.56 -10.93 -2.96
C LEU A 160 5.49 -11.95 -3.36
N TRP A 161 4.39 -11.49 -3.96
CA TRP A 161 3.30 -12.36 -4.37
C TRP A 161 3.69 -13.34 -5.48
N ALA A 162 4.48 -12.88 -6.45
CA ALA A 162 5.02 -13.73 -7.50
C ALA A 162 5.97 -14.80 -6.92
N ALA A 163 6.85 -14.42 -6.00
CA ALA A 163 7.78 -15.33 -5.34
C ALA A 163 7.03 -16.39 -4.50
N LEU A 164 5.98 -15.97 -3.77
CA LEU A 164 5.15 -16.87 -2.99
C LEU A 164 4.40 -17.86 -3.88
N ARG A 165 3.82 -17.40 -5.00
CA ARG A 165 3.21 -18.27 -6.02
C ARG A 165 4.23 -19.27 -6.58
N ASP A 166 5.40 -18.79 -6.98
CA ASP A 166 6.39 -19.64 -7.65
C ASP A 166 6.94 -20.74 -6.74
N ARG A 167 7.00 -20.46 -5.43
CA ARG A 167 7.51 -21.41 -4.44
C ARG A 167 6.44 -22.33 -3.87
N GLN A 168 5.28 -21.80 -3.52
CA GLN A 168 4.27 -22.51 -2.73
C GLN A 168 2.93 -22.68 -3.47
N GLY A 169 2.82 -22.14 -4.68
CA GLY A 169 1.64 -22.21 -5.53
C GLY A 169 0.63 -21.08 -5.29
N PRO A 170 -0.34 -20.93 -6.21
CA PRO A 170 -1.33 -19.85 -6.15
C PRO A 170 -2.29 -19.98 -4.96
N ALA A 171 -2.56 -21.20 -4.48
CA ALA A 171 -3.40 -21.43 -3.31
C ALA A 171 -2.76 -20.90 -2.02
N ALA A 172 -1.45 -21.13 -1.83
CA ALA A 172 -0.71 -20.60 -0.69
C ALA A 172 -0.67 -19.06 -0.72
N ARG A 173 -0.43 -18.47 -1.90
CA ARG A 173 -0.49 -17.01 -2.10
C ARG A 173 -1.84 -16.43 -1.68
N ASP A 174 -2.93 -17.07 -2.08
CA ASP A 174 -4.29 -16.59 -1.78
C ASP A 174 -4.68 -16.84 -0.30
N ALA A 175 -4.17 -17.89 0.35
CA ALA A 175 -4.44 -18.21 1.75
C ALA A 175 -3.92 -17.17 2.75
N VAL A 176 -2.89 -16.39 2.38
CA VAL A 176 -2.37 -15.28 3.20
C VAL A 176 -3.47 -14.26 3.54
N TRP A 177 -4.47 -14.12 2.67
CA TRP A 177 -5.57 -13.18 2.87
C TRP A 177 -6.68 -13.69 3.80
N THR A 178 -6.60 -14.93 4.29
CA THR A 178 -7.64 -15.50 5.17
C THR A 178 -7.70 -14.82 6.54
N HIS A 179 -6.57 -14.33 7.06
CA HIS A 179 -6.51 -13.66 8.37
C HIS A 179 -5.45 -12.55 8.36
N PRO A 180 -5.66 -11.41 9.06
CA PRO A 180 -4.68 -10.32 9.13
C PRO A 180 -3.31 -10.76 9.67
N ASP A 181 -3.27 -11.73 10.58
CA ASP A 181 -2.01 -12.20 11.20
C ASP A 181 -1.10 -12.99 10.24
N LEU A 182 -1.64 -13.45 9.11
CA LEU A 182 -0.86 -14.14 8.09
C LEU A 182 -0.19 -13.14 7.13
N MET A 183 -0.60 -11.88 7.15
CA MET A 183 -0.11 -10.89 6.20
C MET A 183 1.39 -10.61 6.42
N PRO A 184 2.15 -10.47 5.31
CA PRO A 184 3.48 -9.88 5.39
C PRO A 184 3.46 -8.50 6.05
N SER A 185 4.56 -8.15 6.71
CA SER A 185 4.76 -6.82 7.30
C SER A 185 5.37 -5.85 6.28
N ALA A 186 5.50 -4.57 6.66
CA ALA A 186 6.19 -3.59 5.84
C ALA A 186 7.67 -3.98 5.59
N ASP A 187 8.33 -4.64 6.54
CA ASP A 187 9.72 -5.09 6.45
C ASP A 187 9.88 -6.22 5.42
N ASP A 188 8.83 -7.02 5.21
CA ASP A 188 8.82 -8.07 4.19
C ASP A 188 8.85 -7.51 2.77
N LEU A 189 8.51 -6.22 2.59
CA LEU A 189 8.69 -5.53 1.31
C LEU A 189 10.15 -5.12 1.07
N ASP A 190 11.00 -5.08 2.10
CA ASP A 190 12.44 -4.85 1.96
C ASP A 190 13.18 -6.16 1.57
N ASP A 191 12.64 -7.33 1.93
CA ASP A 191 13.06 -8.64 1.42
C ASP A 191 11.86 -9.50 0.94
N PRO A 192 11.32 -9.21 -0.27
CA PRO A 192 10.18 -9.94 -0.82
C PRO A 192 10.42 -11.45 -0.98
N LEU A 193 11.68 -11.86 -1.20
CA LEU A 193 12.04 -13.26 -1.41
C LEU A 193 12.19 -14.00 -0.08
N GLY A 194 12.59 -13.32 0.99
CA GLY A 194 12.67 -13.86 2.35
C GLY A 194 11.31 -14.30 2.88
N PHE A 195 10.25 -13.50 2.66
CA PHE A 195 8.90 -13.89 3.06
C PHE A 195 8.46 -15.21 2.42
N ALA A 196 8.68 -15.34 1.11
CA ALA A 196 8.28 -16.53 0.34
C ALA A 196 9.06 -17.81 0.72
N GLN A 197 10.17 -17.68 1.46
CA GLN A 197 10.93 -18.79 2.00
C GLN A 197 10.40 -19.30 3.35
N ARG A 198 9.56 -18.54 4.04
CA ARG A 198 8.94 -18.99 5.29
C ARG A 198 8.05 -20.18 5.02
N GLU A 199 8.26 -21.25 5.77
CA GLU A 199 7.31 -22.35 5.77
C GLU A 199 6.04 -21.91 6.50
N PRO A 200 4.85 -22.26 6.00
CA PRO A 200 3.62 -22.03 6.74
C PRO A 200 3.71 -22.78 8.07
N ALA A 201 3.42 -22.08 9.18
CA ALA A 201 3.37 -22.70 10.49
C ALA A 201 2.44 -23.92 10.42
N THR A 202 2.98 -25.09 10.74
CA THR A 202 2.21 -26.33 10.71
C THR A 202 1.42 -26.49 12.00
N ASP A 203 0.33 -27.28 11.97
CA ASP A 203 -0.41 -27.63 13.19
C ASP A 203 0.52 -28.23 14.27
N ALA A 204 1.58 -28.93 13.85
CA ALA A 204 2.61 -29.46 14.74
C ALA A 204 3.44 -28.36 15.43
N ASP A 205 3.70 -27.24 14.76
CA ASP A 205 4.39 -26.09 15.36
C ASP A 205 3.49 -25.39 16.38
N PHE A 206 2.19 -25.27 16.08
CA PHE A 206 1.19 -24.73 17.01
C PHE A 206 1.06 -25.59 18.28
N ASP A 207 0.94 -26.91 18.14
CA ASP A 207 0.89 -27.83 19.27
C ASP A 207 2.17 -27.78 20.12
N THR A 208 3.32 -27.58 19.47
CA THR A 208 4.62 -27.45 20.15
C THR A 208 4.71 -26.15 20.95
N GLU A 209 4.31 -25.01 20.39
CA GLU A 209 4.29 -23.73 21.11
C GLU A 209 3.24 -23.68 22.21
N LEU A 210 2.07 -24.29 22.00
CA LEU A 210 1.05 -24.42 23.02
C LEU A 210 1.52 -25.30 24.20
N GLY A 211 2.24 -26.39 23.90
CA GLY A 211 2.86 -27.23 24.93
C GLY A 211 3.85 -26.45 25.79
N LYS A 212 4.72 -25.63 25.19
CA LYS A 212 5.67 -24.79 25.94
C LYS A 212 4.97 -23.79 26.87
N LEU A 213 3.90 -23.15 26.41
CA LEU A 213 3.13 -22.19 27.21
C LEU A 213 2.40 -22.83 28.39
N LEU A 214 1.99 -24.10 28.25
CA LEU A 214 1.29 -24.85 29.30
C LEU A 214 2.25 -25.50 30.30
N ASP A 215 3.49 -25.79 29.88
CA ASP A 215 4.54 -26.35 30.73
C ASP A 215 5.31 -25.28 31.54
N ASP A 216 5.14 -23.99 31.21
CA ASP A 216 5.73 -22.83 31.91
C ASP A 216 4.84 -22.27 33.06
N GLU A 217 3.76 -22.95 33.47
CA GLU A 217 2.95 -22.71 34.69
C GLU A 217 3.29 -23.68 35.84
#